data_AF-A0A354DDW2-F1
#
_entry.id   AF-A0A354DDW2-F1
#
_cell.length_a   1.000
_cell.length_b   1.000
_cell.length_c   1.000
_cell.angle_alpha   90.00
_cell.angle_beta   90.00
_cell.angle_gamma   90.00
#
_symmetry.space_group_name_H-M   'P 1'
#
loop_
_entity.id
_entity.type
_entity.pdbx_description
1 polymer ?
#
loop_
_entity_poly.entity_id
_entity_poly.type
_entity_poly.pdbx_seq_one_letter_code
_entity_poly.pdbx_strand_id
1 'polypeptide(L)'
;VAYILHQWSRNWDVPIIISSPRESGVKASDLTPVLEASIDVILSFDPDDPGMDPAKERIRLTLNKNRNGASGYVHLLFEKEKAIFLPCSFP
;
A
#
# COMPACT_ATOMS: atom_id res chain seq x y z
N VAL A 1 18.91 3.16 1.43
CA VAL A 1 18.28 3.31 0.10
C VAL A 1 17.11 4.29 0.14
N ALA A 2 16.10 4.12 1.00
CA ALA A 2 14.93 5.01 1.04
C ALA A 2 15.25 6.51 1.18
N TYR A 3 16.21 6.88 2.04
CA TYR A 3 16.67 8.26 2.16
C TYR A 3 17.18 8.85 0.83
N ILE A 4 18.02 8.10 0.10
CA ILE A 4 18.58 8.53 -1.19
C ILE A 4 17.45 8.70 -2.21
N LEU A 5 16.52 7.76 -2.26
CA LEU A 5 15.36 7.83 -3.15
C LEU A 5 14.46 9.02 -2.78
N HIS A 6 14.28 9.33 -1.50
CA HIS A 6 13.59 10.56 -1.09
C HIS A 6 14.32 11.82 -1.57
N GLN A 7 15.65 11.87 -1.48
CA GLN A 7 16.41 13.00 -2.01
C GLN A 7 16.24 13.14 -3.53
N TRP A 8 16.22 12.01 -4.26
CA TRP A 8 16.02 12.03 -5.71
C TRP A 8 14.61 12.52 -6.08
N SER A 9 13.56 12.05 -5.40
CA SER A 9 12.20 12.51 -5.70
C SER A 9 12.08 14.03 -5.53
N ARG A 10 12.75 14.60 -4.52
CA ARG A 10 12.81 16.05 -4.27
C ARG A 10 13.63 16.80 -5.30
N ASN A 11 14.80 16.28 -5.68
CA ASN A 11 15.70 16.95 -6.62
C ASN A 11 15.13 17.04 -8.02
N TRP A 12 14.38 16.03 -8.44
CA TRP A 12 13.81 15.94 -9.79
C TRP A 12 12.33 16.33 -9.85
N ASP A 13 11.70 16.62 -8.69
CA ASP A 13 10.26 16.89 -8.56
C ASP A 13 9.39 15.78 -9.18
N VAL A 14 9.78 14.52 -8.95
CA VAL A 14 9.10 13.33 -9.49
C VAL A 14 8.76 12.36 -8.37
N PRO A 15 7.51 11.86 -8.28
CA PRO A 15 7.15 10.86 -7.29
C PRO A 15 7.89 9.54 -7.56
N ILE A 16 8.50 8.98 -6.52
CA ILE A 16 9.12 7.65 -6.58
C ILE A 16 8.23 6.68 -5.81
N ILE A 17 7.75 5.65 -6.51
CA ILE A 17 6.92 4.59 -5.94
C ILE A 17 7.77 3.32 -5.84
N ILE A 18 7.75 2.69 -4.68
CA ILE A 18 8.51 1.47 -4.40
C ILE A 18 7.56 0.45 -3.80
N SER A 19 7.65 -0.79 -4.28
CA SER A 19 6.95 -1.94 -3.71
C SER A 19 7.94 -2.88 -3.06
N SER A 20 7.60 -3.39 -1.87
CA SER A 20 8.33 -4.48 -1.22
C SER A 20 7.32 -5.54 -0.81
N PRO A 21 7.63 -6.84 -0.97
CA PRO A 21 6.87 -7.86 -0.27
C PRO A 21 6.98 -7.60 1.23
N ARG A 22 5.89 -7.88 1.96
CA ARG A 22 5.88 -7.83 3.42
C ARG A 22 6.09 -9.25 3.92
N GLU A 23 7.05 -9.44 4.82
CA GLU A 23 7.21 -10.74 5.49
C GLU A 23 5.95 -11.06 6.30
N SER A 24 5.59 -12.34 6.35
CA SER A 24 4.39 -12.79 7.06
C SER A 24 4.51 -12.45 8.55
N GLY A 25 3.50 -11.78 9.10
CA GLY A 25 3.47 -11.34 10.50
C GLY A 25 4.08 -9.95 10.77
N VAL A 26 4.78 -9.35 9.80
CA VAL A 26 5.30 -7.98 9.91
C VAL A 26 4.20 -7.00 9.50
N LYS A 27 3.87 -6.04 10.35
CA LYS A 27 2.91 -4.96 10.08
C LYS A 27 3.64 -3.73 9.51
N ALA A 28 2.89 -2.81 8.91
CA ALA A 28 3.46 -1.53 8.46
C ALA A 28 4.10 -0.71 9.61
N SER A 29 3.63 -0.92 10.85
CA SER A 29 4.22 -0.36 12.08
C SER A 29 5.62 -0.85 12.39
N ASP A 30 6.07 -1.94 11.75
CA ASP A 30 7.31 -2.62 12.10
C ASP A 30 8.47 -2.14 11.21
N LEU A 31 8.21 -1.15 10.34
CA LEU A 31 9.26 -0.47 9.60
C LEU A 31 10.20 0.25 10.57
N THR A 32 11.49 0.25 10.26
CA THR A 32 12.45 0.98 11.09
C THR A 32 12.11 2.48 11.06
N PRO A 33 12.24 3.22 12.18
CA PRO A 33 11.87 4.64 12.24
C PRO A 33 12.56 5.51 11.18
N VAL A 34 13.80 5.17 10.83
CA VAL A 34 14.58 5.87 9.78
C VAL A 34 13.96 5.69 8.40
N LEU A 35 13.49 4.47 8.11
CA LEU A 35 12.81 4.16 6.86
C LEU A 35 11.45 4.87 6.80
N GLU A 36 10.66 4.76 7.87
CA GLU A 36 9.38 5.43 7.96
C GLU A 36 9.51 6.95 7.79
N ALA A 37 10.47 7.59 8.46
CA ALA A 37 10.71 9.03 8.38
C ALA A 37 11.05 9.51 6.96
N SER A 38 11.69 8.66 6.14
CA SER A 38 12.09 8.98 4.77
C SER A 38 10.94 8.85 3.75
N ILE A 39 9.82 8.23 4.12
CA ILE A 39 8.71 7.95 3.21
C ILE A 39 7.57 8.93 3.44
N ASP A 40 7.07 9.57 2.39
CA ASP A 40 5.95 10.51 2.48
C ASP A 40 4.58 9.80 2.62
N VAL A 41 4.42 8.63 1.98
CA VAL A 41 3.18 7.84 1.96
C VAL A 41 3.48 6.34 2.10
N ILE A 42 2.79 5.64 3.02
CA ILE A 42 2.92 4.19 3.20
C ILE A 42 1.56 3.53 2.98
N LEU A 43 1.50 2.66 1.97
CA LEU A 43 0.34 1.84 1.63
C LEU A 43 0.59 0.37 1.99
N SER A 44 -0.45 -0.34 2.40
CA SER A 44 -0.43 -1.80 2.56
C SER A 44 -1.62 -2.42 1.86
N PHE A 45 -1.37 -3.53 1.16
CA PHE A 45 -2.38 -4.36 0.55
C PHE A 45 -2.51 -5.62 1.40
N ASP A 46 -3.66 -5.77 2.04
CA ASP A 46 -3.95 -6.91 2.90
C ASP A 46 -5.16 -7.66 2.32
N PRO A 47 -5.11 -8.99 2.20
CA PRO A 47 -6.30 -9.76 1.91
C PRO A 47 -7.28 -9.58 3.08
N ASP A 48 -8.52 -9.17 2.77
CA ASP A 48 -9.54 -8.84 3.77
C ASP A 48 -10.36 -10.09 4.12
N ASP A 49 -10.70 -10.89 3.10
CA ASP A 49 -11.31 -12.22 3.21
C ASP A 49 -11.31 -12.89 1.81
N PRO A 50 -10.91 -14.16 1.65
CA PRO A 50 -11.25 -14.93 0.46
C PRO A 50 -12.77 -15.18 0.44
N GLY A 51 -13.50 -14.28 -0.21
CA GLY A 51 -14.93 -14.49 -0.49
C GLY A 51 -15.19 -15.79 -1.27
N MET A 52 -16.47 -16.14 -1.44
CA MET A 52 -16.89 -17.41 -2.07
C MET A 52 -16.40 -17.65 -3.51
N ASP A 53 -16.03 -16.59 -4.25
CA ASP A 53 -15.58 -16.70 -5.65
C ASP A 53 -14.05 -16.85 -5.72
N PRO A 54 -13.50 -18.02 -6.11
CA PRO A 54 -12.06 -18.21 -6.17
C PRO A 54 -11.35 -17.32 -7.19
N ALA A 55 -12.07 -16.79 -8.19
CA ALA A 55 -11.53 -15.89 -9.20
C ALA A 55 -11.39 -14.45 -8.70
N LYS A 56 -11.98 -14.11 -7.55
CA LYS A 56 -12.01 -12.75 -7.01
C LYS A 56 -11.61 -12.71 -5.54
N GLU A 57 -10.90 -11.67 -5.16
CA GLU A 57 -10.44 -11.52 -3.78
C GLU A 57 -10.64 -10.09 -3.32
N ARG A 58 -11.18 -9.92 -2.10
CA ARG A 58 -11.32 -8.59 -1.53
C ARG A 58 -10.01 -8.20 -0.87
N ILE A 59 -9.45 -7.08 -1.31
CA ILE A 59 -8.19 -6.54 -0.83
C ILE A 59 -8.50 -5.24 -0.08
N ARG A 60 -8.04 -5.16 1.16
CA ARG A 60 -8.03 -3.92 1.93
C ARG A 60 -6.75 -3.16 1.61
N LEU A 61 -6.90 -2.00 0.98
CA LEU A 61 -5.82 -1.05 0.78
C LEU A 61 -5.81 -0.06 1.95
N THR A 62 -4.81 -0.17 2.81
CA THR A 62 -4.66 0.69 3.99
C THR A 62 -3.59 1.76 3.74
N LEU A 63 -3.95 3.02 3.96
CA LEU A 63 -3.05 4.16 4.03
C LEU A 63 -2.55 4.30 5.47
N ASN A 64 -1.40 3.69 5.76
CA ASN A 64 -0.81 3.68 7.09
C ASN A 64 -0.18 5.02 7.44
N LYS A 65 0.46 5.67 6.46
CA LYS A 65 1.07 6.98 6.61
C LYS A 65 0.70 7.88 5.44
N ASN A 66 0.32 9.11 5.77
CA ASN A 66 0.16 10.20 4.83
C ASN A 66 0.74 11.47 5.46
N ARG A 67 1.86 11.96 4.93
CA ARG A 67 2.54 13.14 5.49
C ARG A 67 1.65 14.38 5.57
N ASN A 68 0.70 14.54 4.65
CA ASN A 68 -0.09 15.76 4.47
C ASN A 68 -1.60 15.55 4.65
N GLY A 69 -2.03 14.44 5.26
CA GLY A 69 -3.47 14.17 5.36
C GLY A 69 -3.81 13.02 6.30
N ALA A 70 -5.08 12.65 6.31
CA ALA A 70 -5.56 11.56 7.14
C ALA A 70 -5.11 10.20 6.60
N SER A 71 -4.92 9.26 7.53
CA SER A 71 -4.83 7.84 7.26
C SER A 71 -6.24 7.23 7.13
N GLY A 72 -6.34 6.07 6.49
CA GLY A 72 -7.62 5.42 6.23
C GLY A 72 -7.46 4.13 5.45
N TYR A 73 -8.57 3.54 5.00
CA TYR A 73 -8.54 2.37 4.14
C TYR A 73 -9.69 2.39 3.15
N VAL A 74 -9.49 1.69 2.04
CA VAL A 74 -10.54 1.40 1.05
C VAL A 74 -10.52 -0.09 0.73
N HIS A 75 -11.65 -0.62 0.29
CA HIS A 75 -11.71 -1.99 -0.22
C HIS A 75 -11.67 -1.98 -1.74
N LEU A 76 -10.87 -2.90 -2.27
CA LEU A 76 -10.72 -3.18 -3.69
C LEU A 76 -11.13 -4.62 -3.94
N LEU A 77 -11.61 -4.88 -5.14
CA LEU A 77 -11.86 -6.24 -5.63
C LEU A 77 -10.75 -6.59 -6.62
N PHE A 78 -9.94 -7.59 -6.29
CA PHE A 78 -8.90 -8.12 -7.16
C PHE A 78 -9.46 -9.25 -8.01
N GLU A 79 -9.49 -9.07 -9.33
CA GLU A 79 -9.88 -10.11 -10.29
C GLU A 79 -8.63 -10.85 -10.76
N LYS A 80 -8.45 -12.10 -10.30
CA LYS A 80 -7.19 -12.84 -10.42
C LYS A 80 -6.83 -13.17 -11.86
N GLU A 81 -7.82 -13.54 -12.66
CA GLU A 81 -7.62 -13.93 -14.08
C GLU A 81 -7.11 -12.77 -14.93
N LYS A 82 -7.57 -11.54 -14.63
CA LYS A 82 -7.17 -10.34 -15.36
C LYS A 82 -6.03 -9.56 -14.69
N ALA A 83 -5.68 -9.91 -13.46
CA ALA A 83 -4.72 -9.19 -12.62
C ALA A 83 -5.06 -7.69 -12.47
N ILE A 84 -6.35 -7.37 -12.29
CA ILE A 84 -6.82 -5.98 -12.12
C ILE A 84 -7.47 -5.76 -10.76
N PHE A 85 -7.35 -4.53 -10.25
CA PHE A 85 -8.06 -4.05 -9.07
C PHE A 85 -9.24 -3.19 -9.50
N LEU A 86 -10.43 -3.53 -9.04
CA LEU A 86 -11.66 -2.79 -9.26
C LEU A 86 -12.08 -2.08 -7.97
N PRO A 87 -12.68 -0.87 -8.05
CA PRO A 87 -13.28 -0.25 -6.89
C PRO A 87 -14.37 -1.16 -6.30
N CYS A 88 -14.33 -1.40 -4.99
CA CYS A 88 -15.42 -2.12 -4.33
C CYS A 88 -16.48 -1.09 -3.92
N SER A 89 -17.54 -0.97 -4.72
CA SER A 89 -18.73 -0.20 -4.34
C SER A 89 -19.44 -0.95 -3.21
N PHE A 90 -19.55 -0.35 -2.02
CA PHE A 90 -20.52 -0.86 -1.05
C PHE A 90 -21.92 -0.35 -1.43
N PRO A 91 -22.98 -1.16 -1.28
CA PRO A 91 -24.32 -0.62 -1.07
C PRO A 91 -24.40 0.16 0.26
#